data_AF-A0A3D5JVL1-F1
#
_entry.id   AF-A0A3D5JVL1-F1
#
_cell.length_a   1.000
_cell.length_b   1.000
_cell.length_c   1.000
_cell.angle_alpha   90.00
_cell.angle_beta   90.00
_cell.angle_gamma   90.00
#
_symmetry.space_group_name_H-M   'P 1'
#
loop_
_entity.id
_entity.type
_entity.pdbx_description
1 polymer ?
#
loop_
_entity_poly.entity_id
_entity_poly.type
_entity_poly.pdbx_seq_one_letter_code
_entity_poly.pdbx_strand_id
1 'polypeptide(L)'
;MNTLARHVRANAARYLLLSMSATTGLGVVLWAVLATEPGCLAAQGHWSGSGLCHTRLCLLQGDCGQRATPMVGCAQVRPGDSRGKVYFHLGNPLPGAPARARWPAAKESDRIIEARFDGDRLVSLACPLAP
;
A
#
# COMPACT_ATOMS: atom_id res chain seq x y z
N MET A 1 -19.90 26.90 -43.04
CA MET A 1 -19.98 26.17 -41.75
C MET A 1 -19.95 24.66 -42.01
N ASN A 2 -18.84 24.00 -41.68
CA ASN A 2 -18.65 22.55 -41.88
C ASN A 2 -19.75 21.74 -41.20
N THR A 3 -20.36 20.82 -41.95
CA THR A 3 -21.41 19.87 -41.51
C THR A 3 -21.00 19.10 -40.26
N LEU A 4 -19.71 18.76 -40.16
CA LEU A 4 -19.08 18.11 -39.00
C LEU A 4 -19.24 18.92 -37.70
N ALA A 5 -18.99 20.24 -37.74
CA ALA A 5 -19.10 21.11 -36.55
C ALA A 5 -20.54 21.25 -36.05
N ARG A 6 -21.52 21.19 -36.97
CA ARG A 6 -22.95 21.23 -36.64
C ARG A 6 -23.41 19.92 -35.99
N HIS A 7 -22.92 18.79 -36.49
CA HIS A 7 -23.23 17.47 -35.97
C HIS A 7 -22.63 17.22 -34.58
N VAL A 8 -21.39 17.68 -34.36
CA VAL A 8 -20.73 17.63 -33.05
C VAL A 8 -21.47 18.48 -32.02
N ARG A 9 -21.89 19.71 -32.36
CA ARG A 9 -22.69 20.56 -31.44
C ARG A 9 -24.05 19.96 -31.10
N ALA A 10 -24.75 19.39 -32.08
CA ALA A 10 -26.06 18.76 -31.87
C ALA A 10 -25.99 17.52 -30.97
N ASN A 11 -24.87 16.80 -31.00
CA ASN A 11 -24.68 15.54 -30.24
C ASN A 11 -23.65 15.67 -29.11
N ALA A 12 -23.22 16.89 -28.76
CA ALA A 12 -22.15 17.13 -27.79
C ALA A 12 -22.45 16.49 -26.43
N ALA A 13 -23.70 16.57 -25.97
CA ALA A 13 -24.14 15.94 -24.73
C ALA A 13 -24.04 14.40 -24.78
N ARG A 14 -24.35 13.78 -25.92
CA ARG A 14 -24.22 12.31 -26.11
C ARG A 14 -22.75 11.88 -26.15
N TYR A 15 -21.90 12.63 -26.85
CA TYR A 15 -20.46 12.34 -26.85
C TYR A 15 -19.82 12.54 -25.48
N LEU A 16 -20.24 13.57 -24.73
CA LEU A 16 -19.82 13.77 -23.34
C LEU A 16 -20.25 12.59 -22.46
N LEU A 17 -21.52 12.17 -22.51
CA LEU A 17 -22.02 11.02 -21.74
C LEU A 17 -21.29 9.71 -22.08
N LEU A 18 -21.00 9.47 -23.36
CA LEU A 18 -20.22 8.29 -23.80
C LEU A 18 -18.78 8.36 -23.30
N SER A 19 -18.15 9.54 -23.36
CA SER A 19 -16.79 9.74 -22.86
C SER A 19 -16.69 9.53 -21.36
N MET A 20 -17.64 10.07 -20.58
CA MET A 20 -17.69 9.89 -19.13
C MET A 20 -17.94 8.43 -18.76
N SER A 21 -18.82 7.74 -19.48
CA SER A 21 -19.08 6.30 -19.29
C SER A 21 -17.83 5.46 -19.58
N ALA A 22 -17.13 5.75 -20.68
CA ALA A 22 -15.91 5.05 -21.06
C ALA A 22 -14.78 5.26 -20.04
N THR A 23 -14.58 6.49 -19.55
CA THR A 23 -13.59 6.77 -18.50
C THR A 23 -13.93 6.10 -17.18
N THR A 24 -15.22 6.04 -16.82
CA THR A 24 -15.68 5.39 -15.60
C THR A 24 -15.45 3.87 -15.69
N GLY A 25 -15.81 3.26 -16.82
CA GLY A 25 -15.58 1.83 -17.06
C GLY A 25 -14.09 1.47 -16.99
N LEU A 26 -13.23 2.26 -17.65
CA LEU A 26 -11.78 2.05 -17.58
C LEU A 26 -11.25 2.19 -16.14
N GLY A 27 -11.73 3.20 -15.40
CA GLY A 27 -11.38 3.40 -14.00
C GLY A 27 -11.74 2.21 -13.11
N VAL A 28 -12.94 1.63 -13.27
CA VAL A 28 -13.38 0.45 -12.53
C VAL A 28 -12.52 -0.78 -12.86
N VAL A 29 -12.21 -0.99 -14.15
CA VAL A 29 -11.37 -2.13 -14.57
C VAL A 29 -9.95 -2.03 -14.00
N LEU A 30 -9.34 -0.85 -14.07
CA LEU A 30 -8.02 -0.59 -13.47
C LEU A 30 -8.03 -0.82 -11.96
N TRP A 31 -9.08 -0.36 -11.27
CA TRP A 31 -9.26 -0.60 -9.84
C TRP A 31 -9.40 -2.09 -9.52
N ALA A 32 -10.19 -2.83 -10.30
CA ALA A 32 -10.39 -4.26 -10.12
C ALA A 32 -9.07 -5.04 -10.29
N VAL A 33 -8.23 -4.67 -11.26
CA VAL A 33 -6.91 -5.28 -11.46
C VAL A 33 -5.98 -4.99 -10.28
N LEU A 34 -5.92 -3.74 -9.82
CA LEU A 34 -5.09 -3.35 -8.66
C LEU A 34 -5.57 -3.96 -7.34
N ALA A 35 -6.86 -4.29 -7.24
CA ALA A 35 -7.46 -4.98 -6.10
C ALA A 35 -7.21 -6.50 -6.11
N THR A 36 -6.40 -7.03 -7.04
CA THR A 36 -5.94 -8.42 -7.02
C THR A 36 -4.54 -8.56 -6.40
N GLU A 37 -4.18 -9.75 -5.92
CA GLU A 37 -2.83 -10.03 -5.44
C GLU A 37 -1.72 -9.67 -6.45
N PRO A 38 -1.81 -10.09 -7.72
CA PRO A 38 -0.85 -9.70 -8.75
C PRO A 38 -0.79 -8.18 -8.98
N GLY A 39 -1.94 -7.50 -8.98
CA GLY A 39 -2.00 -6.05 -9.17
C GLY A 39 -1.35 -5.27 -8.03
N CYS A 40 -1.57 -5.72 -6.79
CA CYS A 40 -0.94 -5.13 -5.62
C CYS A 40 0.58 -5.27 -5.68
N LEU A 41 1.09 -6.46 -6.03
CA LEU A 41 2.53 -6.70 -6.19
C LEU A 41 3.12 -5.88 -7.35
N ALA A 42 2.39 -5.74 -8.47
CA ALA A 42 2.81 -4.90 -9.60
C ALA A 42 2.91 -3.42 -9.21
N ALA A 43 2.03 -2.94 -8.32
CA ALA A 43 2.11 -1.62 -7.71
C ALA A 43 3.17 -1.51 -6.60
N GLN A 44 4.01 -2.55 -6.42
CA GLN A 44 4.99 -2.67 -5.35
C GLN A 44 4.35 -2.56 -3.96
N GLY A 45 3.08 -2.94 -3.82
CA GLY A 45 2.36 -2.94 -2.56
C GLY A 45 2.44 -4.28 -1.83
N HIS A 46 1.79 -4.33 -0.67
CA HIS A 46 1.59 -5.56 0.10
C HIS A 46 0.15 -5.68 0.57
N TRP A 47 -0.28 -6.92 0.78
CA TRP A 47 -1.58 -7.21 1.37
C TRP A 47 -1.54 -7.10 2.88
N SER A 48 -2.54 -6.41 3.41
CA SER A 48 -2.82 -6.43 4.83
C SER A 48 -3.58 -7.69 5.23
N GLY A 49 -3.52 -8.05 6.51
CA GLY A 49 -4.39 -9.08 7.09
C GLY A 49 -5.88 -8.74 7.03
N SER A 50 -6.25 -7.49 6.72
CA SER A 50 -7.64 -7.04 6.52
C SER A 50 -8.13 -7.13 5.07
N GLY A 51 -7.33 -7.68 4.15
CA GLY A 51 -7.72 -7.80 2.75
C GLY A 51 -7.67 -6.47 1.98
N LEU A 52 -6.77 -5.57 2.37
CA LEU A 52 -6.51 -4.33 1.65
C LEU A 52 -5.09 -4.33 1.08
N CYS A 53 -4.94 -3.84 -0.15
CA CYS A 53 -3.63 -3.59 -0.74
C CYS A 53 -3.10 -2.23 -0.27
N HIS A 54 -1.94 -2.22 0.40
CA HIS A 54 -1.21 -1.01 0.76
C HIS A 54 -0.03 -0.82 -0.18
N THR A 55 0.04 0.34 -0.83
CA THR A 55 1.17 0.76 -1.67
C THR A 55 2.02 1.79 -0.92
N ARG A 56 3.09 2.31 -1.54
CA ARG A 56 3.90 3.38 -0.94
C ARG A 56 3.12 4.65 -0.58
N LEU A 57 1.91 4.85 -1.11
CA LEU A 57 1.00 5.92 -0.68
C LEU A 57 0.73 5.88 0.83
N CYS A 58 0.83 4.70 1.46
CA CYS A 58 0.67 4.56 2.89
C CYS A 58 1.67 5.40 3.71
N LEU A 59 2.86 5.66 3.15
CA LEU A 59 3.88 6.49 3.79
C LEU A 59 3.39 7.93 4.00
N LEU A 60 2.56 8.44 3.08
CA LEU A 60 1.97 9.77 3.17
C LEU A 60 0.76 9.79 4.11
N GLN A 61 0.05 8.66 4.20
CA GLN A 61 -1.15 8.53 5.04
C GLN A 61 -0.81 8.23 6.51
N GLY A 62 0.43 7.77 6.78
CA GLY A 62 0.85 7.37 8.12
C GLY A 62 0.31 6.01 8.57
N ASP A 63 -0.34 5.27 7.66
CA ASP A 63 -0.96 3.97 7.93
C ASP A 63 -0.69 2.99 6.77
N CYS A 64 0.18 2.02 7.02
CA CYS A 64 0.56 0.96 6.06
C CYS A 64 -0.14 -0.38 6.31
N GLY A 65 -1.14 -0.42 7.19
CA GLY A 65 -1.89 -1.61 7.53
C GLY A 65 -1.06 -2.70 8.20
N GLN A 66 -1.72 -3.73 8.72
CA GLN A 66 -1.05 -4.89 9.35
C GLN A 66 -0.66 -5.91 8.28
N ARG A 67 0.61 -6.35 8.21
CA ARG A 67 1.00 -7.44 7.29
C ARG A 67 0.66 -8.81 7.88
N ALA A 68 0.27 -9.76 7.02
CA ALA A 68 0.06 -11.15 7.44
C ALA A 68 1.38 -11.87 7.80
N THR A 69 2.49 -11.50 7.16
CA THR A 69 3.82 -12.07 7.44
C THR A 69 4.91 -10.99 7.44
N PRO A 70 4.99 -10.16 8.51
CA PRO A 70 5.98 -9.08 8.61
C PRO A 70 7.44 -9.54 8.47
N MET A 71 7.77 -10.77 8.91
CA MET A 71 9.14 -11.30 8.88
C MET A 71 9.78 -11.31 7.49
N VAL A 72 8.99 -11.45 6.41
CA VAL A 72 9.48 -11.36 5.02
C VAL A 72 10.08 -9.97 4.71
N GLY A 73 9.60 -8.93 5.39
CA GLY A 73 10.09 -7.56 5.24
C GLY A 73 11.42 -7.28 5.95
N CYS A 74 11.86 -8.14 6.88
CA CYS A 74 13.06 -7.89 7.68
C CYS A 74 14.32 -7.64 6.85
N ALA A 75 14.50 -8.38 5.75
CA ALA A 75 15.66 -8.23 4.88
C ALA A 75 15.68 -6.91 4.08
N GLN A 76 14.55 -6.18 4.03
CA GLN A 76 14.39 -4.94 3.28
C GLN A 76 14.65 -3.67 4.13
N VAL A 77 14.86 -3.86 5.43
CA VAL A 77 15.04 -2.79 6.41
C VAL A 77 16.40 -2.87 7.07
N ARG A 78 17.01 -1.72 7.30
CA ARG A 78 18.33 -1.59 7.92
C ARG A 78 18.41 -0.38 8.85
N PRO A 79 19.31 -0.37 9.85
CA PRO A 79 19.58 0.81 10.65
C PRO A 79 19.82 2.06 9.77
N GLY A 80 19.26 3.19 10.18
CA GLY A 80 19.23 4.46 9.45
C GLY A 80 17.97 4.66 8.57
N ASP A 81 17.22 3.61 8.26
CA ASP A 81 15.96 3.75 7.52
C ASP A 81 14.93 4.59 8.29
N SER A 82 14.07 5.31 7.56
CA SER A 82 12.98 6.08 8.16
C SER A 82 11.89 5.17 8.71
N ARG A 83 11.17 5.61 9.75
CA ARG A 83 10.04 4.87 10.34
C ARG A 83 9.01 4.50 9.29
N GLY A 84 8.68 5.41 8.39
CA GLY A 84 7.79 5.15 7.27
C GLY A 84 8.26 3.96 6.44
N LYS A 85 9.54 3.92 6.03
CA LYS A 85 10.08 2.78 5.26
C LYS A 85 9.98 1.47 6.05
N VAL A 86 10.28 1.51 7.36
CA VAL A 86 10.10 0.32 8.22
C VAL A 86 8.66 -0.16 8.21
N TYR A 87 7.71 0.74 8.39
CA TYR A 87 6.29 0.40 8.47
C TYR A 87 5.72 -0.03 7.12
N PHE A 88 6.27 0.47 6.02
CA PHE A 88 5.94 -0.05 4.70
C PHE A 88 6.35 -1.52 4.53
N HIS A 89 7.56 -1.89 4.98
CA HIS A 89 8.03 -3.27 4.83
C HIS A 89 7.49 -4.23 5.90
N LEU A 90 7.22 -3.78 7.12
CA LEU A 90 6.76 -4.64 8.22
C LEU A 90 5.25 -4.52 8.49
N GLY A 91 4.58 -3.51 7.93
CA GLY A 91 3.24 -3.08 8.33
C GLY A 91 3.27 -2.16 9.55
N ASN A 92 2.10 -1.80 10.04
CA ASN A 92 1.95 -1.06 11.29
C ASN A 92 2.32 -1.94 12.49
N PRO A 93 3.03 -1.40 13.48
CA PRO A 93 3.33 -2.16 14.68
C PRO A 93 2.10 -2.38 15.55
N LEU A 94 2.26 -3.28 16.51
CA LEU A 94 1.38 -3.38 17.67
C LEU A 94 1.38 -2.06 18.45
N PRO A 95 0.27 -1.70 19.11
CA PRO A 95 0.22 -0.53 19.98
C PRO A 95 1.33 -0.54 21.04
N GLY A 96 1.94 0.62 21.29
CA GLY A 96 3.07 0.73 22.21
C GLY A 96 3.77 2.08 22.20
N ALA A 97 4.93 2.13 22.85
CA ALA A 97 5.73 3.35 22.95
C ALA A 97 6.34 3.75 21.60
N PRO A 98 6.36 5.04 21.24
CA PRO A 98 6.82 5.49 19.91
C PRO A 98 8.30 5.19 19.62
N ALA A 99 9.13 5.02 20.65
CA ALA A 99 10.55 4.68 20.50
C ALA A 99 10.79 3.17 20.28
N ARG A 100 9.78 2.31 20.52
CA ARG A 100 9.88 0.85 20.34
C ARG A 100 8.65 0.31 19.65
N ALA A 101 8.84 -0.19 18.44
CA ALA A 101 7.79 -0.79 17.66
C ALA A 101 7.96 -2.32 17.67
N ARG A 102 6.84 -3.04 17.72
CA ARG A 102 6.81 -4.50 17.76
C ARG A 102 5.84 -5.04 16.73
N TRP A 103 6.17 -6.18 16.12
CA TRP A 103 5.28 -6.91 15.22
C TRP A 103 5.31 -8.39 15.55
N PRO A 104 4.19 -9.11 15.41
CA PRO A 104 4.26 -10.55 15.30
C PRO A 104 5.04 -10.92 14.03
N ALA A 105 5.82 -12.00 14.09
CA ALA A 105 6.60 -12.49 12.94
C ALA A 105 5.71 -12.90 11.75
N ALA A 106 4.56 -13.49 12.07
CA ALA A 106 3.51 -13.92 11.15
C ALA A 106 2.17 -13.98 11.89
N LYS A 107 1.07 -14.11 11.15
CA LYS A 107 -0.26 -14.42 11.70
C LYS A 107 -0.17 -15.67 12.59
N GLU A 108 -0.73 -15.60 13.80
CA GLU A 108 -0.66 -16.66 14.83
C GLU A 108 0.76 -17.04 15.32
N SER A 109 1.77 -16.18 15.14
CA SER A 109 3.11 -16.45 15.67
C SER A 109 3.37 -15.76 17.02
N ASP A 110 3.90 -16.52 17.97
CA ASP A 110 4.37 -16.00 19.27
C ASP A 110 5.73 -15.28 19.18
N ARG A 111 6.40 -15.34 18.02
CA ARG A 111 7.69 -14.68 17.82
C ARG A 111 7.50 -13.23 17.45
N ILE A 112 8.33 -12.36 18.03
CA ILE A 112 8.21 -10.91 17.89
C ILE A 112 9.41 -10.33 17.14
N ILE A 113 9.13 -9.44 16.20
CA ILE A 113 10.10 -8.52 15.61
C ILE A 113 10.08 -7.26 16.45
N GLU A 114 11.25 -6.76 16.85
CA GLU A 114 11.39 -5.53 17.63
C GLU A 114 12.26 -4.51 16.90
N ALA A 115 11.77 -3.28 16.78
CA ALA A 115 12.52 -2.15 16.24
C ALA A 115 12.65 -1.04 17.28
N ARG A 116 13.83 -0.45 17.38
CA ARG A 116 14.07 0.78 18.16
C ARG A 116 14.28 1.96 17.23
N PHE A 117 13.62 3.07 17.56
CA PHE A 117 13.73 4.32 16.82
C PHE A 117 14.35 5.42 17.69
N ASP A 118 15.19 6.24 17.08
CA ASP A 118 15.59 7.55 17.59
C ASP A 118 15.06 8.61 16.63
N GLY A 119 14.11 9.42 17.12
CA GLY A 119 13.25 10.22 16.25
C GLY A 119 12.57 9.38 15.16
N ASP A 120 12.81 9.73 13.91
CA ASP A 120 12.30 9.01 12.73
C ASP A 120 13.24 7.89 12.23
N ARG A 121 14.41 7.68 12.84
CA ARG A 121 15.43 6.77 12.31
C ARG A 121 15.47 5.45 13.06
N LEU A 122 15.52 4.36 12.30
CA LEU A 122 15.72 3.02 12.85
C LEU A 122 17.14 2.90 13.41
N VAL A 123 17.28 2.58 14.69
CA VAL A 123 18.58 2.39 15.34
C VAL A 123 18.93 0.90 15.39
N SER A 124 17.95 0.05 15.67
CA SER A 124 18.14 -1.40 15.73
C SER A 124 16.88 -2.14 15.31
N LEU A 125 17.07 -3.28 14.65
CA LEU A 125 16.01 -4.21 14.29
C LEU A 125 16.42 -5.62 14.72
N ALA A 126 15.58 -6.26 15.52
CA ALA A 126 15.72 -7.65 15.92
C ALA A 126 14.60 -8.44 15.24
N CYS A 127 14.98 -9.27 14.27
CA CYS A 127 14.08 -10.22 13.62
C CYS A 127 14.40 -11.63 14.12
N PRO A 128 13.39 -12.44 14.47
CA PRO A 128 13.61 -13.84 14.79
C PRO A 128 14.16 -14.57 13.57
N LEU A 129 15.04 -15.55 13.77
CA LEU A 129 15.49 -16.43 12.68
C LEU A 129 14.29 -17.22 12.16
N ALA A 130 14.15 -17.37 10.83
CA ALA A 130 13.24 -18.37 10.29
C ALA A 130 13.65 -19.77 10.80
N PRO A 131 12.71 -20.65 11.17
CA PRO A 131 13.04 -22.04 11.50
C PRO A 131 13.67 -22.76 10.31
#